data_AF-A0AAN5CLS7-F1
#
_entry.id   AF-A0AAN5CLS7-F1
#
_cell.length_a   1.000
_cell.length_b   1.000
_cell.length_c   1.000
_cell.angle_alpha   90.00
_cell.angle_beta   90.00
_cell.angle_gamma   90.00
#
_symmetry.space_group_name_H-M   'P 1'
#
loop_
_entity.id
_entity.type
_entity.pdbx_description
1 polymer ?
#
loop_
_entity_poly.entity_id
_entity_poly.type
_entity_poly.pdbx_seq_one_letter_code
_entity_poly.pdbx_strand_id
1 'polypeptide(L)'
;LVLTVLLSCLVQLAASCAATSPATTPAPTLCQSCAQNLITITMAGGGAHEFQSDMTSTTGACNVRTFVCTGPNANIEINNGDGVIADGDDGAVDATANLQVTCNAAGTAWEAAGVAITQVECSS
;
A
#
# COMPACT_ATOMS: atom_id res chain seq x y z
N LEU A 1 -64.21 39.11 -4.97
CA LEU A 1 -62.73 39.25 -4.98
C LEU A 1 -62.12 38.74 -3.66
N VAL A 2 -62.45 37.52 -3.21
CA VAL A 2 -61.80 36.88 -2.03
C VAL A 2 -61.63 35.37 -2.24
N LEU A 3 -62.21 34.81 -3.32
CA LEU A 3 -62.17 33.37 -3.63
C LEU A 3 -60.89 32.92 -4.37
N THR A 4 -59.98 33.84 -4.71
CA THR A 4 -58.73 33.55 -5.45
C THR A 4 -57.50 33.45 -4.56
N VAL A 5 -57.61 33.69 -3.25
CA VAL A 5 -56.44 33.71 -2.33
C VAL A 5 -56.16 32.34 -1.68
N LEU A 6 -57.11 31.38 -1.73
CA LEU A 6 -56.95 30.05 -1.14
C LEU A 6 -56.32 29.00 -2.07
N LEU A 7 -56.05 29.33 -3.34
CA LEU A 7 -55.57 28.37 -4.35
C LEU A 7 -54.10 28.56 -4.77
N SER A 8 -53.30 29.28 -3.97
CA SER A 8 -51.85 29.43 -4.21
C SER A 8 -50.98 28.64 -3.22
N CYS A 9 -51.56 28.03 -2.19
CA CYS A 9 -50.80 27.37 -1.13
C CYS A 9 -50.57 25.85 -1.35
N LEU A 10 -51.11 25.26 -2.42
CA LEU A 10 -51.08 23.80 -2.64
C LEU A 10 -50.03 23.30 -3.64
N VAL A 11 -49.26 24.18 -4.29
CA VAL A 11 -48.38 23.76 -5.42
C VAL A 11 -46.90 23.65 -5.03
N GLN A 12 -46.50 23.98 -3.79
CA GLN A 12 -45.09 23.90 -3.36
C GLN A 12 -44.69 22.61 -2.64
N LEU A 13 -45.52 21.55 -2.65
CA LEU A 13 -45.14 20.27 -2.01
C LEU A 13 -44.42 19.26 -2.92
N ALA A 14 -44.15 19.57 -4.19
CA ALA A 14 -43.72 18.57 -5.17
C ALA A 14 -42.41 18.91 -5.92
N ALA A 15 -41.36 19.31 -5.20
CA ALA A 15 -39.97 19.25 -5.66
C ALA A 15 -39.11 19.57 -4.42
N SER A 16 -38.27 18.70 -3.88
CA SER A 16 -37.35 17.80 -4.56
C SER A 16 -36.86 16.77 -3.54
N CYS A 17 -37.59 15.67 -3.37
CA CYS A 17 -36.98 14.43 -2.92
C CYS A 17 -36.26 13.82 -4.12
N ALA A 18 -35.18 14.46 -4.59
CA ALA A 18 -34.24 13.76 -5.44
C ALA A 18 -33.63 12.69 -4.53
N ALA A 19 -34.14 11.46 -4.65
CA ALA A 19 -33.48 10.30 -4.09
C ALA A 19 -32.09 10.28 -4.72
N THR A 20 -31.09 10.80 -3.99
CA THR A 20 -29.70 10.50 -4.28
C THR A 20 -29.63 8.99 -4.32
N SER A 21 -29.39 8.41 -5.51
CA SER A 21 -29.07 7.00 -5.62
C SER A 21 -28.01 6.71 -4.56
N PRO A 22 -28.18 5.68 -3.71
CA PRO A 22 -27.14 5.35 -2.76
C PRO A 22 -25.87 5.15 -3.58
N ALA A 23 -24.86 5.99 -3.35
CA ALA A 23 -23.54 5.73 -3.88
C ALA A 23 -23.16 4.37 -3.29
N THR A 24 -23.12 3.33 -4.12
CA THR A 24 -22.48 2.09 -3.73
C THR A 24 -21.02 2.42 -3.57
N THR A 25 -20.61 2.75 -2.35
CA THR A 25 -19.20 2.68 -1.96
C THR A 25 -18.72 1.31 -2.39
N PRO A 26 -17.69 1.19 -3.24
CA PRO A 26 -17.08 -0.11 -3.51
C PRO A 26 -16.74 -0.74 -2.16
N ALA A 27 -17.14 -1.99 -1.94
CA ALA A 27 -16.71 -2.71 -0.76
C ALA A 27 -15.18 -2.68 -0.74
N PRO A 28 -14.51 -2.16 0.31
CA PRO A 28 -13.07 -2.23 0.41
C PRO A 28 -12.68 -3.71 0.34
N THR A 29 -11.87 -4.07 -0.65
CA THR A 29 -11.35 -5.43 -0.75
C THR A 29 -10.59 -5.73 0.53
N LEU A 30 -11.06 -6.73 1.28
CA LEU A 30 -10.41 -7.18 2.50
C LEU A 30 -9.09 -7.82 2.09
N CYS A 31 -7.99 -7.24 2.52
CA CYS A 31 -6.68 -7.55 1.99
C CYS A 31 -6.34 -9.04 2.14
N GLN A 32 -5.92 -9.63 1.04
CA GLN A 32 -5.49 -11.01 0.94
C GLN A 32 -3.99 -11.12 1.21
N SER A 33 -3.49 -12.33 1.44
CA SER A 33 -2.05 -12.60 1.49
C SER A 33 -1.45 -12.56 0.08
N CYS A 34 -0.48 -11.69 -0.16
CA CYS A 34 0.34 -11.74 -1.37
C CYS A 34 1.26 -12.97 -1.31
N ALA A 35 1.49 -13.59 -2.47
CA ALA A 35 2.45 -14.68 -2.54
C ALA A 35 3.88 -14.14 -2.37
N GLN A 36 4.73 -14.87 -1.63
CA GLN A 36 6.10 -14.43 -1.35
C GLN A 36 6.94 -14.32 -2.62
N ASN A 37 6.69 -15.19 -3.60
CA ASN A 37 7.40 -15.23 -4.87
C ASN A 37 7.02 -14.10 -5.86
N LEU A 38 6.15 -13.16 -5.45
CA LEU A 38 5.93 -11.93 -6.21
C LEU A 38 7.10 -10.94 -6.09
N ILE A 39 7.96 -11.11 -5.08
CA ILE A 39 9.27 -10.46 -4.99
C ILE A 39 10.35 -11.52 -5.20
N THR A 40 11.25 -11.25 -6.13
CA THR A 40 12.47 -12.03 -6.33
C THR A 40 13.57 -11.50 -5.41
N ILE A 41 14.17 -12.38 -4.61
CA ILE A 41 15.38 -12.04 -3.85
C ILE A 41 16.58 -12.42 -4.72
N THR A 42 17.46 -11.47 -5.03
CA THR A 42 18.69 -11.74 -5.80
C THR A 42 19.93 -11.62 -4.93
N MET A 43 21.04 -12.18 -5.43
CA MET A 43 22.37 -12.12 -4.83
C MET A 43 23.45 -11.98 -5.93
N ALA A 44 23.16 -11.16 -6.94
CA ALA A 44 23.98 -11.04 -8.14
C ALA A 44 24.84 -9.77 -8.16
N GLY A 45 24.45 -8.72 -7.43
CA GLY A 45 25.20 -7.47 -7.31
C GLY A 45 26.50 -7.60 -6.51
N GLY A 46 27.34 -6.59 -6.62
CA GLY A 46 28.58 -6.51 -5.86
C GLY A 46 28.29 -6.18 -4.40
N GLY A 47 28.83 -6.97 -3.47
CA GLY A 47 28.51 -6.84 -2.03
C GLY A 47 27.22 -7.56 -1.63
N ALA A 48 26.52 -8.20 -2.57
CA ALA A 48 25.27 -8.86 -2.29
C ALA A 48 25.44 -10.07 -1.35
N HIS A 49 24.52 -10.21 -0.40
CA HIS A 49 24.47 -11.33 0.53
C HIS A 49 23.03 -11.62 0.99
N GLU A 50 22.86 -12.67 1.79
CA GLU A 50 21.54 -13.02 2.32
C GLU A 50 21.00 -11.93 3.25
N PHE A 51 19.68 -11.69 3.20
CA PHE A 51 18.99 -10.89 4.20
C PHE A 51 19.14 -11.55 5.58
N GLN A 52 19.30 -10.73 6.63
CA GLN A 52 19.26 -11.22 8.00
C GLN A 52 17.88 -11.80 8.33
N SER A 53 16.81 -11.15 7.84
CA SER A 53 15.46 -11.69 7.95
C SER A 53 14.52 -11.21 6.85
N ASP A 54 13.52 -12.05 6.59
CA ASP A 54 12.37 -11.80 5.70
C ASP A 54 11.13 -12.34 6.42
N MET A 55 10.32 -11.45 6.98
CA MET A 55 9.17 -11.81 7.82
C MET A 55 7.87 -11.21 7.30
N THR A 56 6.82 -12.02 7.26
CA THR A 56 5.46 -11.56 6.90
C THR A 56 4.56 -11.54 8.13
N SER A 57 4.07 -10.35 8.48
CA SER A 57 3.01 -10.13 9.46
C SER A 57 1.64 -10.23 8.79
N THR A 58 0.72 -10.97 9.42
CA THR A 58 -0.66 -11.19 8.95
C THR A 58 -1.70 -10.58 9.92
N THR A 59 -1.27 -9.74 10.85
CA THR A 59 -2.12 -9.20 11.93
C THR A 59 -2.91 -7.96 11.50
N GLY A 60 -2.52 -7.31 10.40
CA GLY A 60 -3.15 -6.10 9.88
C GLY A 60 -4.27 -6.39 8.89
N ALA A 61 -4.89 -5.31 8.38
CA ALA A 61 -5.85 -5.42 7.29
C ALA A 61 -5.19 -6.07 6.06
N CYS A 62 -3.94 -5.69 5.77
CA CYS A 62 -3.03 -6.24 4.75
C CYS A 62 -1.83 -6.92 5.37
N ASN A 63 -1.37 -7.99 4.71
CA ASN A 63 -0.08 -8.56 5.04
C ASN A 63 1.01 -7.53 4.81
N VAL A 64 1.95 -7.49 5.74
CA VAL A 64 3.13 -6.64 5.69
C VAL A 64 4.35 -7.55 5.70
N ARG A 65 5.25 -7.39 4.74
CA ARG A 65 6.51 -8.14 4.68
C ARG A 65 7.66 -7.18 4.94
N THR A 66 8.57 -7.59 5.83
CA THR A 66 9.72 -6.79 6.25
C THR A 66 10.99 -7.53 5.89
N PHE A 67 11.87 -6.84 5.19
CA PHE A 67 13.22 -7.30 4.88
C PHE A 67 14.22 -6.53 5.74
N VAL A 68 15.16 -7.27 6.34
CA VAL A 68 16.22 -6.71 7.18
C VAL A 68 17.58 -7.07 6.58
N CYS A 69 18.31 -6.07 6.12
CA CYS A 69 19.64 -6.20 5.57
C CYS A 69 20.65 -5.62 6.57
N THR A 70 21.67 -6.38 6.95
CA THR A 70 22.68 -5.94 7.91
C THR A 70 24.08 -6.02 7.32
N GLY A 71 24.90 -5.00 7.57
CA GLY A 71 26.28 -4.96 7.15
C GLY A 71 26.82 -3.53 7.11
N PRO A 72 28.15 -3.34 6.98
CA PRO A 72 28.72 -2.01 6.84
C PRO A 72 28.14 -1.30 5.61
N ASN A 73 27.52 -0.13 5.78
CA ASN A 73 26.80 0.56 4.69
C ASN A 73 25.69 -0.30 4.05
N ALA A 74 24.95 -1.05 4.88
CA ALA A 74 23.81 -1.86 4.45
C ALA A 74 22.87 -1.06 3.53
N ASN A 75 22.48 -1.69 2.44
CA ASN A 75 21.50 -1.16 1.51
C ASN A 75 20.63 -2.27 0.92
N ILE A 76 19.42 -1.91 0.53
CA ILE A 76 18.48 -2.77 -0.17
C ILE A 76 18.25 -2.19 -1.57
N GLU A 77 18.77 -2.88 -2.57
CA GLU A 77 18.57 -2.57 -4.00
C GLU A 77 17.18 -3.04 -4.42
N ILE A 78 16.40 -2.16 -5.02
CA ILE A 78 15.01 -2.39 -5.40
C ILE A 78 14.90 -2.49 -6.93
N ASN A 79 14.14 -3.48 -7.41
CA ASN A 79 13.73 -3.60 -8.82
C ASN A 79 14.87 -3.41 -9.82
N ASN A 80 16.00 -4.10 -9.59
CA ASN A 80 17.17 -4.06 -10.47
C ASN A 80 17.84 -2.67 -10.59
N GLY A 81 17.85 -1.91 -9.50
CA GLY A 81 18.52 -0.61 -9.39
C GLY A 81 17.61 0.59 -9.62
N ASP A 82 16.29 0.41 -9.67
CA ASP A 82 15.31 1.51 -9.76
C ASP A 82 15.21 2.31 -8.45
N GLY A 83 15.69 1.75 -7.34
CA GLY A 83 15.75 2.43 -6.05
C GLY A 83 16.68 1.74 -5.07
N VAL A 84 17.05 2.47 -4.02
CA VAL A 84 17.91 1.99 -2.93
C VAL A 84 17.30 2.44 -1.61
N ILE A 85 17.24 1.54 -0.62
CA ILE A 85 17.04 1.91 0.79
C ILE A 85 18.38 1.79 1.49
N ALA A 86 18.95 2.91 1.93
CA ALA A 86 20.18 2.92 2.70
C ALA A 86 19.90 2.75 4.21
N ASP A 87 20.92 2.37 4.97
CA ASP A 87 20.93 2.34 6.45
C ASP A 87 20.21 3.58 7.05
N GLY A 88 20.61 4.77 6.61
CA GLY A 88 20.04 6.05 7.06
C GLY A 88 18.54 6.28 6.80
N ASP A 89 17.94 5.56 5.85
CA ASP A 89 16.59 5.85 5.35
C ASP A 89 15.49 5.31 6.27
N ASP A 90 15.82 4.42 7.20
CA ASP A 90 14.89 3.95 8.23
C ASP A 90 14.87 4.81 9.50
N GLY A 91 15.68 5.88 9.51
CA GLY A 91 15.78 6.84 10.60
C GLY A 91 16.89 6.56 11.61
N ALA A 92 17.65 5.48 11.43
CA ALA A 92 18.87 5.19 12.19
C ALA A 92 20.08 5.05 11.26
N VAL A 93 21.30 5.12 11.83
CA VAL A 93 22.52 4.71 11.12
C VAL A 93 23.17 3.69 12.03
N ASP A 94 22.78 2.44 11.86
CA ASP A 94 23.12 1.34 12.76
C ASP A 94 23.60 0.07 12.03
N ALA A 95 24.00 0.23 10.76
CA ALA A 95 24.41 -0.85 9.87
C ALA A 95 23.26 -1.80 9.51
N THR A 96 22.02 -1.29 9.49
CA THR A 96 20.81 -2.02 9.13
C THR A 96 19.99 -1.20 8.16
N ALA A 97 19.63 -1.79 7.01
CA ALA A 97 18.60 -1.23 6.14
C ALA A 97 17.32 -2.05 6.28
N ASN A 98 16.19 -1.36 6.48
CA ASN A 98 14.86 -1.96 6.64
C ASN A 98 13.94 -1.57 5.48
N LEU A 99 13.37 -2.57 4.80
CA LEU A 99 12.31 -2.36 3.81
C LEU A 99 11.02 -3.03 4.27
N GLN A 100 9.96 -2.22 4.41
CA GLN A 100 8.61 -2.70 4.64
C GLN A 100 7.79 -2.57 3.35
N VAL A 101 7.18 -3.68 2.92
CA VAL A 101 6.23 -3.71 1.80
C VAL A 101 4.87 -4.18 2.29
N THR A 102 3.82 -3.60 1.75
CA THR A 102 2.43 -3.94 2.07
C THR A 102 1.79 -4.64 0.88
N CYS A 103 1.10 -5.75 1.11
CA CYS A 103 0.33 -6.40 0.06
C CYS A 103 -0.80 -5.49 -0.40
N ASN A 104 -0.97 -5.32 -1.71
CA ASN A 104 -2.03 -4.50 -2.24
C ASN A 104 -3.41 -5.15 -2.11
N ALA A 105 -4.47 -4.35 -2.25
CA ALA A 105 -5.84 -4.80 -2.08
C ALA A 105 -6.25 -5.93 -3.07
N ALA A 106 -5.55 -6.05 -4.20
CA ALA A 106 -5.78 -7.09 -5.20
C ALA A 106 -5.07 -8.42 -4.86
N GLY A 107 -4.13 -8.44 -3.90
CA GLY A 107 -3.33 -9.62 -3.58
C GLY A 107 -2.28 -9.98 -4.65
N THR A 108 -1.95 -9.04 -5.54
CA THR A 108 -1.13 -9.29 -6.74
C THR A 108 0.23 -8.60 -6.72
N ALA A 109 0.46 -7.67 -5.79
CA ALA A 109 1.74 -6.99 -5.66
C ALA A 109 2.05 -6.63 -4.21
N TRP A 110 3.34 -6.65 -3.88
CA TRP A 110 3.89 -6.01 -2.69
C TRP A 110 4.27 -4.58 -3.04
N GLU A 111 3.83 -3.61 -2.25
CA GLU A 111 4.01 -2.20 -2.54
C GLU A 111 4.72 -1.48 -1.39
N ALA A 112 5.65 -0.58 -1.75
CA ALA A 112 6.21 0.43 -0.84
C ALA A 112 5.99 1.81 -1.47
N ALA A 113 5.45 2.75 -0.69
CA ALA A 113 5.14 4.11 -1.14
C ALA A 113 4.31 4.18 -2.46
N GLY A 114 3.44 3.19 -2.71
CA GLY A 114 2.62 3.10 -3.92
C GLY A 114 3.33 2.54 -5.16
N VAL A 115 4.58 2.09 -5.03
CA VAL A 115 5.35 1.44 -6.08
C VAL A 115 5.38 -0.06 -5.84
N ALA A 116 5.11 -0.84 -6.89
CA ALA A 116 5.21 -2.30 -6.83
C ALA A 116 6.69 -2.73 -6.75
N ILE A 117 6.99 -3.58 -5.77
CA ILE A 117 8.29 -4.19 -5.56
C ILE A 117 8.25 -5.60 -6.13
N THR A 118 9.14 -5.89 -7.07
CA THR A 118 9.25 -7.16 -7.78
C THR A 118 10.62 -7.82 -7.59
N GLN A 119 11.62 -7.05 -7.12
CA GLN A 119 12.92 -7.56 -6.74
C GLN A 119 13.48 -6.80 -5.54
N VAL A 120 14.18 -7.52 -4.67
CA VAL A 120 15.05 -6.94 -3.63
C VAL A 120 16.40 -7.66 -3.59
N GLU A 121 17.46 -6.95 -3.23
CA GLU A 121 18.79 -7.50 -2.97
C GLU A 121 19.42 -6.77 -1.79
N CYS A 122 19.99 -7.53 -0.86
CA CYS A 122 20.71 -6.97 0.29
C CYS A 122 22.20 -6.90 -0.05
N SER A 123 22.84 -5.76 0.22
CA SER A 123 24.26 -5.54 -0.03
C SER A 123 24.93 -4.69 1.05
N SER A 124 26.23 -4.93 1.28
CA SER A 124 27.10 -4.18 2.21
C SER A 124 28.58 -4.27 1.83
#